data_AF-A0A5J4X6E7-F1
#
_entry.id   AF-A0A5J4X6E7-F1
#
_cell.length_a   1.000
_cell.length_b   1.000
_cell.length_c   1.000
_cell.angle_alpha   90.00
_cell.angle_beta   90.00
_cell.angle_gamma   90.00
#
_symmetry.space_group_name_H-M   'P 1'
#
loop_
_entity.id
_entity.type
_entity.pdbx_description
1 polymer ?
#
loop_
_entity_poly.entity_id
_entity_poly.type
_entity_poly.pdbx_seq_one_letter_code
_entity_poly.pdbx_strand_id
1 'polypeptide(L)'
;MADIAAVFMKALCVYLEGIVCKLPKNEETIFTCIIVNTATYCHETVQQLIDTISKNISLHFQETLNSQIPQDVAAKIILLGQEGLAHSSLSHIDSLLSQIPIIIQRIQDPQQQRNQINQGRVNQQEIMSLSTITESDYVQKLADQLPKVLQIPASNLYENRWKRFLSVFLGHFIDRVNQLVGEIKRCSTLGCNQLLVDIERIQTILSDLPIQLNKPSDILYKKKVRDGLEPIRQTFFLVAIPAEDLPKAFLTHHPNGNLDQFKHILDLKQYKDRKGIIAKFEEEKQKIAIRIDDKQPK
;
A
#
# COMPACT_ATOMS: atom_id res chain seq x y z
N MET A 1 46.25 6.41 -8.29
CA MET A 1 45.65 5.42 -7.38
C MET A 1 44.16 5.43 -7.64
N ALA A 2 43.55 4.27 -7.89
CA ALA A 2 42.09 4.21 -7.96
C ALA A 2 41.52 4.63 -6.61
N ASP A 3 40.53 5.51 -6.62
CA ASP A 3 39.83 5.93 -5.41
C ASP A 3 39.07 4.73 -4.84
N ILE A 4 39.67 4.08 -3.83
CA ILE A 4 39.16 2.85 -3.21
C ILE A 4 37.75 3.07 -2.65
N ALA A 5 37.44 4.28 -2.16
CA ALA A 5 36.12 4.61 -1.67
C ALA A 5 35.11 4.64 -2.82
N ALA A 6 35.44 5.26 -3.95
CA ALA A 6 34.58 5.28 -5.13
C ALA A 6 34.33 3.87 -5.69
N VAL A 7 35.37 3.02 -5.75
CA VAL A 7 35.24 1.63 -6.21
C VAL A 7 34.37 0.79 -5.28
N PHE A 8 34.58 0.92 -3.97
CA PHE A 8 33.78 0.21 -2.95
C PHE A 8 32.30 0.63 -2.99
N MET A 9 32.03 1.93 -3.05
CA MET A 9 30.66 2.46 -3.11
C MET A 9 29.94 2.03 -4.41
N LYS A 10 30.68 1.97 -5.53
CA LYS A 10 30.13 1.45 -6.79
C LYS A 10 29.83 -0.05 -6.70
N ALA A 11 30.68 -0.84 -6.04
CA ALA A 11 30.42 -2.26 -5.80
C ALA A 11 29.18 -2.48 -4.92
N LEU A 12 28.99 -1.66 -3.88
CA LEU A 12 27.77 -1.68 -3.06
C LEU A 12 26.52 -1.30 -3.85
N CYS A 13 26.59 -0.31 -4.74
CA CYS A 13 25.48 0.00 -5.64
C CYS A 13 25.10 -1.21 -6.50
N VAL A 14 26.07 -1.86 -7.14
CA VAL A 14 25.83 -3.03 -8.00
C VAL A 14 25.27 -4.20 -7.19
N TYR A 15 25.79 -4.43 -5.97
CA TYR A 15 25.27 -5.43 -5.04
C TYR A 15 23.79 -5.18 -4.72
N LEU A 16 23.45 -3.95 -4.33
CA LEU A 16 22.07 -3.57 -4.01
C LEU A 16 21.15 -3.67 -5.23
N GLU A 17 21.59 -3.20 -6.40
CA GLU A 17 20.82 -3.33 -7.66
C GLU A 17 20.50 -4.80 -7.98
N GLY A 18 21.42 -5.73 -7.71
CA GLY A 18 21.19 -7.17 -7.87
C GLY A 18 20.24 -7.78 -6.82
N ILE A 19 20.11 -7.13 -5.67
CA ILE A 19 19.41 -7.65 -4.48
C ILE A 19 18.02 -7.07 -4.30
N VAL A 20 17.76 -5.88 -4.86
CA VAL A 20 16.42 -5.27 -4.92
C VAL A 20 15.35 -6.24 -5.45
N CYS A 21 15.75 -7.25 -6.23
CA CYS A 21 14.84 -8.27 -6.79
C CYS A 21 14.90 -9.64 -6.09
N LYS A 22 15.83 -9.89 -5.16
CA LYS A 22 16.07 -11.22 -4.56
C LYS A 22 16.71 -11.13 -3.17
N LEU A 23 15.91 -10.81 -2.15
CA LEU A 23 16.27 -11.02 -0.74
C LEU A 23 15.40 -12.13 -0.16
N PRO A 24 15.81 -13.42 -0.23
CA PRO A 24 15.00 -14.52 0.26
C PRO A 24 15.34 -14.92 1.70
N LYS A 25 16.41 -14.37 2.31
CA LYS A 25 16.96 -14.85 3.59
C LYS A 25 17.17 -13.72 4.60
N ASN A 26 16.87 -14.02 5.86
CA ASN A 26 17.04 -13.11 7.00
C ASN A 26 18.44 -12.48 7.07
N GLU A 27 19.49 -13.25 6.76
CA GLU A 27 20.88 -12.76 6.75
C GLU A 27 21.11 -11.64 5.74
N GLU A 28 20.53 -11.77 4.54
CA GLU A 28 20.68 -10.76 3.49
C GLU A 28 19.89 -9.48 3.83
N THR A 29 18.74 -9.61 4.50
CA THR A 29 17.97 -8.48 5.05
C THR A 29 18.78 -7.74 6.11
N ILE A 30 19.42 -8.46 7.04
CA ILE A 30 20.30 -7.87 8.06
C ILE A 30 21.46 -7.14 7.39
N PHE A 31 22.13 -7.80 6.44
CA PHE A 31 23.26 -7.21 5.73
C PHE A 31 22.86 -5.93 4.98
N THR A 32 21.69 -5.92 4.35
CA THR A 32 21.14 -4.72 3.68
C THR A 32 20.87 -3.60 4.70
N CYS A 33 20.35 -3.91 5.88
CA CYS A 33 20.18 -2.91 6.95
C CYS A 33 21.53 -2.32 7.40
N ILE A 34 22.56 -3.15 7.52
CA ILE A 34 23.92 -2.70 7.85
C ILE A 34 24.44 -1.77 6.77
N ILE A 35 24.33 -2.13 5.49
CA ILE A 35 24.74 -1.26 4.37
C ILE A 35 24.02 0.10 4.44
N VAL A 36 22.70 0.10 4.65
CA VAL A 36 21.91 1.34 4.74
C VAL A 36 22.37 2.19 5.91
N ASN A 37 22.61 1.61 7.09
CA ASN A 37 23.09 2.34 8.26
C ASN A 37 24.51 2.89 8.05
N THR A 38 25.42 2.09 7.48
CA THR A 38 26.79 2.54 7.19
C THR A 38 26.78 3.66 6.17
N ALA A 39 26.02 3.53 5.08
CA ALA A 39 25.86 4.59 4.08
C ALA A 39 25.24 5.86 4.68
N THR A 40 24.28 5.70 5.59
CA THR A 40 23.69 6.81 6.36
C THR A 40 24.72 7.52 7.21
N TYR A 41 25.49 6.76 8.00
CA TYR A 41 26.53 7.29 8.87
C TYR A 41 27.57 8.04 8.04
N CYS A 42 28.06 7.45 6.95
CA CYS A 42 28.98 8.11 6.04
C CYS A 42 28.38 9.39 5.46
N HIS A 43 27.14 9.35 4.98
CA HIS A 43 26.48 10.53 4.40
C HIS A 43 26.32 11.68 5.41
N GLU A 44 26.01 11.38 6.67
CA GLU A 44 25.76 12.39 7.71
C GLU A 44 27.05 12.93 8.36
N THR A 45 28.09 12.10 8.49
CA THR A 45 29.31 12.45 9.24
C THR A 45 30.48 12.91 8.38
N VAL A 46 30.54 12.52 7.10
CA VAL A 46 31.68 12.81 6.23
C VAL A 46 31.92 14.31 6.11
N GLN A 47 30.87 15.12 5.95
CA GLN A 47 31.06 16.56 5.83
C GLN A 47 31.62 17.18 7.11
N GLN A 48 31.11 16.79 8.27
CA GLN A 48 31.60 17.29 9.56
C GLN A 48 33.06 16.90 9.81
N LEU A 49 33.45 15.69 9.39
CA LEU A 49 34.82 15.22 9.49
C LEU A 49 35.75 16.00 8.55
N ILE A 50 35.33 16.21 7.29
CA ILE A 50 36.03 17.03 6.31
C ILE A 50 36.24 18.45 6.86
N ASP A 51 35.19 19.08 7.41
CA ASP A 51 35.27 20.44 7.94
C ASP A 51 36.23 20.54 9.14
N THR A 52 36.28 19.49 9.99
CA THR A 52 37.15 19.44 11.17
C THR A 52 38.61 19.20 10.79
N ILE A 53 38.87 18.29 9.85
CA ILE A 53 40.22 18.02 9.35
C ILE A 53 40.74 19.22 8.56
N SER A 54 39.89 19.85 7.73
CA SER A 54 40.24 21.01 6.91
C SER A 54 40.80 22.18 7.72
N LYS A 55 40.30 22.39 8.95
CA LYS A 55 40.82 23.41 9.88
C LYS A 55 42.27 23.20 10.31
N ASN A 56 42.81 21.99 10.16
CA ASN A 56 44.12 21.59 10.67
C ASN A 56 45.12 21.18 9.57
N ILE A 57 44.72 21.25 8.29
CA ILE A 57 45.57 20.90 7.14
C ILE A 57 45.79 22.11 6.22
N SER A 58 46.87 22.08 5.43
CA SER A 58 47.16 23.14 4.46
C SER A 58 46.16 23.13 3.29
N LEU A 59 45.95 24.31 2.68
CA LEU A 59 45.02 24.54 1.56
C LEU A 59 45.15 23.51 0.41
N HIS A 60 46.38 23.07 0.11
CA HIS A 60 46.63 22.07 -0.93
C HIS A 60 45.93 20.71 -0.63
N PHE A 61 45.87 20.28 0.62
CA PHE A 61 45.24 19.00 0.98
C PHE A 61 43.72 19.11 1.12
N GLN A 62 43.18 20.32 1.31
CA GLN A 62 41.75 20.57 1.44
C GLN A 62 40.99 20.29 0.14
N GLU A 63 41.53 20.71 -1.00
CA GLU A 63 40.91 20.46 -2.32
C GLU A 63 40.82 18.97 -2.65
N THR A 64 41.82 18.19 -2.24
CA THR A 64 41.81 16.73 -2.42
C THR A 64 40.80 16.06 -1.50
N LEU A 65 40.70 16.51 -0.23
CA LEU A 65 39.76 15.95 0.76
C LEU A 65 38.29 16.11 0.35
N ASN A 66 37.94 17.27 -0.23
CA ASN A 66 36.57 17.56 -0.68
C ASN A 66 36.10 16.71 -1.87
N SER A 67 37.03 16.09 -2.61
CA SER A 67 36.74 15.40 -3.88
C SER A 67 36.46 13.89 -3.76
N GLN A 68 36.66 13.28 -2.59
CA GLN A 68 36.81 11.82 -2.46
C GLN A 68 35.56 11.03 -2.05
N ILE A 69 34.48 11.67 -1.59
CA ILE A 69 33.27 10.94 -1.20
C ILE A 69 32.07 11.51 -1.95
N PRO A 70 31.62 10.84 -3.03
CA PRO A 70 30.43 11.23 -3.76
C PRO A 70 29.19 11.07 -2.86
N GLN A 71 28.71 12.18 -2.27
CA GLN A 71 27.53 12.17 -1.39
C GLN A 71 26.27 11.63 -2.10
N ASP A 72 26.20 11.85 -3.41
CA ASP A 72 25.18 11.33 -4.32
C ASP A 72 25.15 9.80 -4.35
N VAL A 73 26.32 9.14 -4.31
CA VAL A 73 26.40 7.68 -4.31
C VAL A 73 25.92 7.10 -2.97
N ALA A 74 26.27 7.73 -1.85
CA ALA A 74 25.75 7.31 -0.53
C ALA A 74 24.22 7.45 -0.46
N ALA A 75 23.67 8.57 -0.95
CA ALA A 75 22.23 8.78 -1.04
C ALA A 75 21.55 7.71 -1.92
N LYS A 76 22.16 7.35 -3.06
CA LYS A 76 21.66 6.30 -3.96
C LYS A 76 21.65 4.92 -3.27
N ILE A 77 22.71 4.55 -2.56
CA ILE A 77 22.79 3.28 -1.81
C ILE A 77 21.68 3.21 -0.76
N ILE A 78 21.47 4.29 0.00
CA ILE A 78 20.39 4.36 1.00
C ILE A 78 19.04 4.14 0.33
N LEU A 79 18.76 4.82 -0.78
CA LEU A 79 17.50 4.68 -1.50
C LEU A 79 17.29 3.25 -1.99
N LEU A 80 18.26 2.67 -2.71
CA LEU A 80 18.16 1.31 -3.24
C LEU A 80 18.00 0.27 -2.13
N GLY A 81 18.73 0.42 -1.02
CA GLY A 81 18.60 -0.48 0.11
C GLY A 81 17.21 -0.41 0.76
N GLN A 82 16.64 0.79 0.90
CA GLN A 82 15.28 0.96 1.45
C GLN A 82 14.22 0.37 0.53
N GLU A 83 14.32 0.60 -0.78
CA GLU A 83 13.42 0.01 -1.78
C GLU A 83 13.51 -1.52 -1.79
N GLY A 84 14.73 -2.08 -1.80
CA GLY A 84 14.95 -3.52 -1.78
C GLY A 84 14.41 -4.20 -0.51
N LEU A 85 14.64 -3.59 0.66
CA LEU A 85 14.07 -4.07 1.92
C LEU A 85 12.54 -4.07 1.89
N ALA A 86 11.93 -3.01 1.35
CA ALA A 86 10.48 -2.86 1.31
C ALA A 86 9.85 -3.87 0.33
N HIS A 87 10.43 -4.01 -0.86
CA HIS A 87 10.00 -4.99 -1.85
C HIS A 87 10.12 -6.43 -1.33
N SER A 88 11.26 -6.77 -0.73
CA SER A 88 11.48 -8.07 -0.10
C SER A 88 10.44 -8.34 0.99
N SER A 89 10.23 -7.39 1.90
CA SER A 89 9.25 -7.53 2.97
C SER A 89 7.83 -7.77 2.44
N LEU A 90 7.44 -7.05 1.38
CA LEU A 90 6.15 -7.26 0.72
C LEU A 90 6.05 -8.64 0.06
N SER A 91 7.12 -9.12 -0.59
CA SER A 91 7.12 -10.42 -1.27
C SER A 91 6.83 -11.60 -0.31
N HIS A 92 7.23 -11.50 0.96
CA HIS A 92 6.98 -12.54 1.96
C HIS A 92 5.50 -12.69 2.32
N ILE A 93 4.71 -11.61 2.18
CA ILE A 93 3.27 -11.58 2.49
C ILE A 93 2.40 -11.53 1.24
N ASP A 94 2.99 -11.44 0.04
CA ASP A 94 2.25 -11.24 -1.21
C ASP A 94 1.27 -12.38 -1.51
N SER A 95 1.62 -13.61 -1.14
CA SER A 95 0.73 -14.76 -1.26
C SER A 95 -0.54 -14.64 -0.43
N LEU A 96 -0.49 -13.98 0.73
CA LEU A 96 -1.67 -13.68 1.56
C LEU A 96 -2.51 -12.58 0.92
N LEU A 97 -1.87 -11.50 0.45
CA LEU A 97 -2.57 -10.40 -0.23
C LEU A 97 -3.26 -10.88 -1.50
N SER A 98 -2.62 -11.77 -2.25
CA SER A 98 -3.17 -12.36 -3.48
C SER A 98 -4.47 -13.16 -3.26
N GLN A 99 -4.86 -13.43 -2.01
CA GLN A 99 -6.15 -14.03 -1.68
C GLN A 99 -7.33 -13.05 -1.78
N ILE A 100 -7.08 -11.73 -1.75
CA ILE A 100 -8.12 -10.68 -1.85
C ILE A 100 -9.06 -10.94 -3.03
N PRO A 101 -8.61 -10.94 -4.30
CA PRO A 101 -9.52 -11.13 -5.43
C PRO A 101 -10.17 -12.53 -5.43
N ILE A 102 -9.47 -13.55 -4.92
CA ILE A 102 -9.94 -14.95 -4.92
C ILE A 102 -11.14 -15.12 -3.99
N ILE A 103 -11.03 -14.64 -2.74
CA ILE A 103 -12.09 -14.78 -1.73
C ILE A 103 -13.30 -13.96 -2.14
N ILE A 104 -13.08 -12.71 -2.55
CA ILE A 104 -14.17 -11.81 -2.92
C ILE A 104 -14.97 -12.33 -4.12
N GLN A 105 -14.31 -12.93 -5.12
CA GLN A 105 -15.00 -13.55 -6.27
C GLN A 105 -15.76 -14.83 -5.92
N ARG A 106 -15.34 -15.56 -4.88
CA ARG A 106 -16.02 -16.78 -4.41
C ARG A 106 -17.27 -16.46 -3.59
N ILE A 107 -17.30 -15.31 -2.92
CA ILE A 107 -18.47 -14.87 -2.14
C ILE A 107 -19.56 -14.42 -3.12
N GLN A 108 -20.59 -15.26 -3.26
CA GLN A 108 -21.74 -15.02 -4.13
C GLN A 108 -22.98 -14.63 -3.33
N ASP A 109 -23.95 -13.98 -4.00
CA ASP A 109 -25.22 -13.65 -3.36
C ASP A 109 -26.01 -14.93 -2.99
N PRO A 110 -26.74 -14.95 -1.85
CA PRO A 110 -27.47 -16.13 -1.36
C PRO A 110 -28.46 -16.74 -2.37
N GLN A 111 -29.03 -15.91 -3.26
CA GLN A 111 -29.94 -16.34 -4.33
C GLN A 111 -29.20 -17.16 -5.41
N GLN A 112 -27.97 -16.77 -5.76
CA GLN A 112 -27.15 -17.52 -6.72
C GLN A 112 -26.59 -18.81 -6.10
N GLN A 113 -26.26 -18.77 -4.82
CA GLN A 113 -25.84 -19.94 -4.04
C GLN A 113 -26.94 -21.01 -3.97
N ARG A 114 -28.19 -20.62 -3.66
CA ARG A 114 -29.34 -21.56 -3.66
C ARG A 114 -29.53 -22.26 -5.00
N ASN A 115 -29.36 -21.55 -6.10
CA ASN A 115 -29.50 -22.13 -7.44
C ASN A 115 -28.41 -23.17 -7.77
N GLN A 116 -27.19 -23.00 -7.25
CA GLN A 116 -26.09 -23.95 -7.48
C GLN A 116 -26.15 -25.19 -6.57
N ILE A 117 -26.60 -25.00 -5.32
CA ILE A 117 -26.91 -26.10 -4.38
C ILE A 117 -28.01 -26.97 -4.98
N ASN A 118 -29.08 -26.35 -5.50
CA ASN A 118 -30.18 -27.06 -6.16
C ASN A 118 -29.73 -27.78 -7.46
N GLN A 119 -28.60 -27.36 -8.06
CA GLN A 119 -28.00 -28.00 -9.23
C GLN A 119 -26.92 -29.04 -8.88
N GLY A 120 -26.71 -29.35 -7.58
CA GLY A 120 -25.75 -30.36 -7.13
C GLY A 120 -24.28 -30.04 -7.39
N ARG A 121 -23.94 -28.78 -7.65
CA ARG A 121 -22.59 -28.36 -8.07
C ARG A 121 -21.64 -28.04 -6.91
N VAL A 122 -22.16 -27.80 -5.70
CA VAL A 122 -21.37 -27.33 -4.55
C VAL A 122 -21.92 -27.90 -3.24
N ASN A 123 -21.03 -28.19 -2.29
CA ASN A 123 -21.36 -28.73 -0.97
C ASN A 123 -21.93 -27.61 -0.05
N GLN A 124 -23.03 -27.89 0.67
CA GLN A 124 -23.74 -26.87 1.48
C GLN A 124 -22.89 -26.28 2.63
N GLN A 125 -21.99 -27.08 3.20
CA GLN A 125 -21.18 -26.68 4.36
C GLN A 125 -20.10 -25.64 4.02
N GLU A 126 -19.48 -25.71 2.84
CA GLU A 126 -18.48 -24.73 2.37
C GLU A 126 -19.11 -23.37 2.03
N ILE A 127 -20.39 -23.35 1.64
CA ILE A 127 -21.11 -22.14 1.29
C ILE A 127 -21.54 -21.35 2.54
N MET A 128 -21.97 -22.04 3.60
CA MET A 128 -22.45 -21.38 4.81
C MET A 128 -21.34 -20.61 5.53
N SER A 129 -20.12 -21.13 5.59
CA SER A 129 -18.97 -20.43 6.21
C SER A 129 -18.51 -19.20 5.42
N LEU A 130 -18.71 -19.17 4.09
CA LEU A 130 -18.39 -18.03 3.22
C LEU A 130 -19.49 -16.96 3.19
N SER A 131 -20.63 -17.21 3.82
CA SER A 131 -21.81 -16.32 3.78
C SER A 131 -21.94 -15.38 4.98
N THR A 132 -21.16 -15.60 6.05
CA THR A 132 -21.11 -14.73 7.23
C THR A 132 -20.01 -13.70 7.08
N ILE A 133 -20.36 -12.42 7.24
CA ILE A 133 -19.38 -11.33 7.23
C ILE A 133 -18.58 -11.41 8.54
N THR A 134 -17.35 -11.91 8.46
CA THR A 134 -16.40 -12.05 9.57
C THR A 134 -14.99 -11.84 9.04
N GLU A 135 -14.02 -11.50 9.89
CA GLU A 135 -12.61 -11.34 9.47
C GLU A 135 -12.10 -12.57 8.70
N SER A 136 -11.64 -12.35 7.46
CA SER A 136 -11.13 -13.43 6.61
C SER A 136 -9.83 -14.04 7.16
N ASP A 137 -9.63 -15.34 6.97
CA ASP A 137 -8.44 -16.07 7.43
C ASP A 137 -7.12 -15.49 6.92
N TYR A 138 -7.09 -14.97 5.68
CA TYR A 138 -5.88 -14.32 5.15
C TYR A 138 -5.52 -13.04 5.92
N VAL A 139 -6.51 -12.32 6.46
CA VAL A 139 -6.29 -11.09 7.26
C VAL A 139 -5.74 -11.44 8.63
N GLN A 140 -6.25 -12.52 9.25
CA GLN A 140 -5.71 -13.02 10.52
C GLN A 140 -4.25 -13.46 10.35
N LYS A 141 -3.96 -14.25 9.30
CA LYS A 141 -2.58 -14.65 8.95
C LYS A 141 -1.70 -13.46 8.65
N LEU A 142 -2.23 -12.43 7.99
CA LEU A 142 -1.50 -11.19 7.73
C LEU A 142 -1.14 -10.49 9.03
N ALA A 143 -2.08 -10.38 9.98
CA ALA A 143 -1.84 -9.80 11.31
C ALA A 143 -0.70 -10.52 12.05
N ASP A 144 -0.61 -11.85 11.90
CA ASP A 144 0.42 -12.66 12.55
C ASP A 144 1.80 -12.62 11.85
N GLN A 145 1.81 -12.54 10.51
CA GLN A 145 3.05 -12.63 9.73
C GLN A 145 3.71 -11.27 9.50
N LEU A 146 2.92 -10.21 9.30
CA LEU A 146 3.44 -8.90 8.96
C LEU A 146 4.44 -8.35 10.00
N PRO A 147 4.18 -8.42 11.33
CA PRO A 147 5.14 -7.97 12.32
C PRO A 147 6.43 -8.81 12.30
N LYS A 148 6.32 -10.14 12.09
CA LYS A 148 7.48 -11.03 12.04
C LYS A 148 8.41 -10.70 10.88
N VAL A 149 7.84 -10.40 9.71
CA VAL A 149 8.61 -10.01 8.51
C VAL A 149 9.32 -8.68 8.74
N LEU A 150 8.64 -7.69 9.34
CA LEU A 150 9.17 -6.35 9.53
C LEU A 150 10.07 -6.21 10.77
N GLN A 151 10.13 -7.21 11.64
CA GLN A 151 10.93 -7.20 12.85
C GLN A 151 12.43 -7.02 12.56
N ILE A 152 12.95 -7.65 11.50
CA ILE A 152 14.38 -7.58 11.17
C ILE A 152 14.78 -6.14 10.79
N PRO A 153 14.13 -5.48 9.81
CA PRO A 153 14.41 -4.06 9.54
C PRO A 153 14.15 -3.16 10.76
N ALA A 154 13.14 -3.44 11.57
CA ALA A 154 12.85 -2.66 12.79
C ALA A 154 14.01 -2.71 13.80
N SER A 155 14.58 -3.89 14.04
CA SER A 155 15.68 -4.06 14.98
C SER A 155 17.02 -3.56 14.46
N ASN A 156 17.23 -3.53 13.14
CA ASN A 156 18.55 -3.30 12.55
C ASN A 156 18.73 -1.93 11.89
N LEU A 157 17.68 -1.16 11.61
CA LEU A 157 17.81 0.19 11.04
C LEU A 157 17.87 1.28 12.11
N TYR A 158 18.63 2.34 11.84
CA TYR A 158 18.54 3.60 12.60
C TYR A 158 17.12 4.17 12.58
N GLU A 159 16.73 4.92 13.62
CA GLU A 159 15.33 5.34 13.80
C GLU A 159 14.78 6.16 12.62
N ASN A 160 15.58 7.11 12.10
CA ASN A 160 15.23 7.90 10.92
C ASN A 160 15.06 7.04 9.66
N ARG A 161 15.94 6.04 9.48
CA ARG A 161 15.89 5.10 8.35
C ARG A 161 14.75 4.10 8.48
N TRP A 162 14.40 3.67 9.68
CA TRP A 162 13.22 2.87 9.97
C TRP A 162 11.93 3.62 9.57
N LYS A 163 11.76 4.87 10.01
CA LYS A 163 10.58 5.69 9.65
C LYS A 163 10.43 5.83 8.13
N ARG A 164 11.55 6.05 7.43
CA ARG A 164 11.56 6.14 5.97
C ARG A 164 11.25 4.80 5.31
N PHE A 165 11.90 3.72 5.73
CA PHE A 165 11.63 2.35 5.27
C PHE A 165 10.14 2.01 5.40
N LEU A 166 9.56 2.25 6.58
CA LEU A 166 8.16 1.95 6.84
C LEU A 166 7.21 2.75 5.93
N SER A 167 7.55 4.01 5.62
CA SER A 167 6.77 4.81 4.67
C SER A 167 6.90 4.30 3.22
N VAL A 168 8.06 3.78 2.82
CA VAL A 168 8.26 3.19 1.48
C VAL A 168 7.52 1.86 1.38
N PHE A 169 7.66 0.99 2.38
CA PHE A 169 6.91 -0.25 2.49
C PHE A 169 5.40 -0.03 2.43
N LEU A 170 4.89 0.94 3.18
CA LEU A 170 3.46 1.27 3.16
C LEU A 170 3.00 1.69 1.76
N GLY A 171 3.80 2.45 1.01
CA GLY A 171 3.52 2.80 -0.38
C GLY A 171 3.35 1.57 -1.26
N HIS A 172 4.36 0.69 -1.27
CA HIS A 172 4.30 -0.56 -2.04
C HIS A 172 3.15 -1.47 -1.62
N PHE A 173 2.85 -1.55 -0.32
CA PHE A 173 1.72 -2.32 0.19
C PHE A 173 0.40 -1.79 -0.36
N ILE A 174 0.17 -0.47 -0.27
CA ILE A 174 -1.06 0.17 -0.78
C ILE A 174 -1.18 -0.03 -2.29
N ASP A 175 -0.09 0.18 -3.04
CA ASP A 175 -0.08 -0.01 -4.49
C ASP A 175 -0.43 -1.44 -4.87
N ARG A 176 0.10 -2.42 -4.14
CA ARG A 176 -0.20 -3.83 -4.36
C ARG A 176 -1.66 -4.17 -4.04
N VAL A 177 -2.21 -3.66 -2.94
CA VAL A 177 -3.63 -3.86 -2.60
C VAL A 177 -4.52 -3.21 -3.68
N ASN A 178 -4.20 -2.00 -4.13
CA ASN A 178 -4.92 -1.33 -5.23
C ASN A 178 -4.89 -2.17 -6.52
N GLN A 179 -3.73 -2.73 -6.87
CA GLN A 179 -3.60 -3.60 -8.04
C GLN A 179 -4.51 -4.83 -7.92
N LEU A 180 -4.45 -5.53 -6.79
CA LEU A 180 -5.24 -6.75 -6.54
C LEU A 180 -6.74 -6.49 -6.51
N VAL A 181 -7.15 -5.35 -5.95
CA VAL A 181 -8.54 -4.90 -5.97
C VAL A 181 -8.97 -4.53 -7.38
N GLY A 182 -8.10 -3.92 -8.19
CA GLY A 182 -8.36 -3.62 -9.60
C GLY A 182 -8.55 -4.86 -10.48
N GLU A 183 -8.05 -6.02 -10.06
CA GLU A 183 -8.28 -7.31 -10.74
C GLU A 183 -9.71 -7.84 -10.51
N ILE A 184 -10.45 -7.28 -9.54
CA ILE A 184 -11.84 -7.67 -9.25
C ILE A 184 -12.74 -7.13 -10.36
N LYS A 185 -13.08 -7.99 -11.32
CA LYS A 185 -13.99 -7.62 -12.42
C LYS A 185 -15.44 -7.48 -11.97
N ARG A 186 -15.83 -8.26 -10.95
CA ARG A 186 -17.21 -8.49 -10.53
C ARG A 186 -17.24 -8.79 -9.04
N CYS A 187 -18.17 -8.19 -8.32
CA CYS A 187 -18.34 -8.43 -6.89
C CYS A 187 -19.83 -8.49 -6.52
N SER A 188 -20.19 -9.44 -5.65
CA SER A 188 -21.52 -9.49 -5.04
C SER A 188 -21.65 -8.43 -3.95
N THR A 189 -22.88 -8.13 -3.51
CA THR A 189 -23.07 -7.16 -2.40
C THR A 189 -22.41 -7.68 -1.12
N LEU A 190 -22.52 -8.98 -0.88
CA LEU A 190 -21.89 -9.65 0.25
C LEU A 190 -20.35 -9.63 0.15
N GLY A 191 -19.80 -9.89 -1.03
CA GLY A 191 -18.36 -9.81 -1.29
C GLY A 191 -17.81 -8.39 -1.09
N CYS A 192 -18.55 -7.35 -1.52
CA CYS A 192 -18.17 -5.97 -1.26
C CYS A 192 -18.11 -5.68 0.25
N ASN A 193 -19.15 -6.10 0.98
CA ASN A 193 -19.18 -5.91 2.44
C ASN A 193 -18.06 -6.67 3.14
N GLN A 194 -17.74 -7.89 2.70
CA GLN A 194 -16.60 -8.64 3.22
C GLN A 194 -15.28 -7.91 2.96
N LEU A 195 -15.06 -7.42 1.74
CA LEU A 195 -13.86 -6.65 1.41
C LEU A 195 -13.73 -5.39 2.27
N LEU A 196 -14.84 -4.68 2.53
CA LEU A 196 -14.82 -3.49 3.38
C LEU A 196 -14.36 -3.81 4.81
N VAL A 197 -14.88 -4.90 5.39
CA VAL A 197 -14.45 -5.39 6.72
C VAL A 197 -12.98 -5.76 6.72
N ASP A 198 -12.53 -6.50 5.70
CA ASP A 198 -11.13 -6.90 5.60
C ASP A 198 -10.19 -5.69 5.43
N ILE A 199 -10.57 -4.69 4.63
CA ILE A 199 -9.79 -3.45 4.44
C ILE A 199 -9.75 -2.62 5.73
N GLU A 200 -10.85 -2.54 6.49
CA GLU A 200 -10.87 -1.87 7.79
C GLU A 200 -9.94 -2.56 8.79
N ARG A 201 -9.92 -3.89 8.78
CA ARG A 201 -9.02 -4.68 9.61
C ARG A 201 -7.56 -4.51 9.19
N ILE A 202 -7.25 -4.56 7.89
CA ILE A 202 -5.91 -4.27 7.34
C ILE A 202 -5.45 -2.87 7.75
N GLN A 203 -6.31 -1.86 7.67
CA GLN A 203 -6.00 -0.51 8.14
C GLN A 203 -5.58 -0.50 9.62
N THR A 204 -6.32 -1.23 10.46
CA THR A 204 -6.02 -1.32 11.90
C THR A 204 -4.66 -1.98 12.12
N ILE A 205 -4.42 -3.12 11.48
CA ILE A 205 -3.14 -3.84 11.53
C ILE A 205 -1.98 -2.91 11.14
N LEU A 206 -2.08 -2.22 10.01
CA LEU A 206 -1.05 -1.31 9.53
C LEU A 206 -0.84 -0.11 10.45
N SER A 207 -1.91 0.42 11.04
CA SER A 207 -1.86 1.59 11.93
C SER A 207 -1.17 1.29 13.26
N ASP A 208 -1.33 0.07 13.77
CA ASP A 208 -0.74 -0.37 15.04
C ASP A 208 0.63 -1.05 14.86
N LEU A 209 1.03 -1.30 13.61
CA LEU A 209 2.28 -1.96 13.25
C LEU A 209 3.54 -1.36 13.91
N PRO A 210 3.75 -0.02 13.96
CA PRO A 210 4.92 0.53 14.67
C PRO A 210 4.93 0.14 16.15
N ILE A 211 3.77 0.17 16.81
CA ILE A 211 3.63 -0.13 18.23
C ILE A 211 3.96 -1.61 18.48
N GLN A 212 3.47 -2.50 17.63
CA GLN A 212 3.76 -3.95 17.70
C GLN A 212 5.26 -4.26 17.55
N LEU A 213 6.00 -3.40 16.85
CA LEU A 213 7.44 -3.52 16.63
C LEU A 213 8.28 -2.73 17.64
N ASN A 214 7.68 -2.26 18.74
CA ASN A 214 8.32 -1.41 19.75
C ASN A 214 8.96 -0.13 19.16
N LYS A 215 8.28 0.48 18.18
CA LYS A 215 8.70 1.73 17.52
C LYS A 215 7.66 2.82 17.72
N PRO A 216 8.08 4.10 17.76
CA PRO A 216 7.14 5.20 17.89
C PRO A 216 6.21 5.28 16.68
N SER A 217 4.92 5.39 16.93
CA SER A 217 3.92 5.68 15.90
C SER A 217 3.69 7.18 15.81
N ASP A 218 3.68 7.71 14.59
CA ASP A 218 3.33 9.11 14.31
C ASP A 218 1.90 9.22 13.78
N ILE A 219 1.21 10.30 14.12
CA ILE A 219 -0.09 10.71 13.58
C ILE A 219 -0.01 10.79 12.05
N LEU A 220 1.10 11.28 11.49
CA LEU A 220 1.29 11.37 10.05
C LEU A 220 1.29 9.99 9.38
N TYR A 221 1.88 8.98 10.03
CA TYR A 221 1.87 7.61 9.52
C TYR A 221 0.46 7.03 9.52
N LYS A 222 -0.28 7.12 10.64
CA LYS A 222 -1.68 6.66 10.72
C LYS A 222 -2.57 7.36 9.68
N LYS A 223 -2.34 8.65 9.45
CA LYS A 223 -3.01 9.41 8.39
C LYS A 223 -2.71 8.84 7.00
N LYS A 224 -1.44 8.55 6.67
CA LYS A 224 -1.06 7.93 5.39
C LYS A 224 -1.72 6.57 5.17
N VAL A 225 -1.77 5.72 6.21
CA VAL A 225 -2.45 4.42 6.13
C VAL A 225 -3.92 4.60 5.78
N ARG A 226 -4.62 5.48 6.51
CA ARG A 226 -6.03 5.74 6.27
C ARG A 226 -6.27 6.29 4.88
N ASP A 227 -5.55 7.35 4.50
CA ASP A 227 -5.75 8.07 3.25
C ASP A 227 -5.42 7.17 2.04
N GLY A 228 -4.47 6.24 2.18
CA GLY A 228 -4.10 5.29 1.12
C GLY A 228 -5.14 4.19 0.83
N LEU A 229 -5.88 3.75 1.86
CA LEU A 229 -6.92 2.72 1.72
C LEU A 229 -8.33 3.30 1.50
N GLU A 230 -8.49 4.61 1.67
CA GLU A 230 -9.77 5.31 1.52
C GLU A 230 -10.40 5.18 0.12
N PRO A 231 -9.65 5.30 -1.00
CA PRO A 231 -10.24 5.14 -2.34
C PRO A 231 -10.89 3.77 -2.55
N ILE A 232 -10.28 2.70 -2.02
CA ILE A 232 -10.83 1.35 -2.08
C ILE A 232 -12.14 1.28 -1.29
N ARG A 233 -12.14 1.80 -0.05
CA ARG A 233 -13.35 1.81 0.79
C ARG A 233 -14.49 2.57 0.13
N GLN A 234 -14.24 3.77 -0.38
CA GLN A 234 -15.27 4.58 -1.03
C GLN A 234 -15.86 3.85 -2.25
N THR A 235 -15.01 3.26 -3.08
CA THR A 235 -15.45 2.52 -4.27
C THR A 235 -16.36 1.35 -3.88
N PHE A 236 -15.92 0.49 -2.96
CA PHE A 236 -16.68 -0.71 -2.61
C PHE A 236 -17.89 -0.43 -1.70
N PHE A 237 -17.85 0.66 -0.92
CA PHE A 237 -19.02 1.18 -0.23
C PHE A 237 -20.13 1.52 -1.23
N LEU A 238 -19.81 2.25 -2.29
CA LEU A 238 -20.77 2.58 -3.35
C LEU A 238 -21.28 1.32 -4.08
N VAL A 239 -20.41 0.34 -4.37
CA VAL A 239 -20.86 -0.92 -5.00
C VAL A 239 -21.85 -1.69 -4.11
N ALA A 240 -21.71 -1.62 -2.79
CA ALA A 240 -22.61 -2.27 -1.83
C ALA A 240 -24.00 -1.61 -1.74
N ILE A 241 -24.13 -0.32 -2.09
CA ILE A 241 -25.41 0.41 -2.01
C ILE A 241 -26.42 -0.17 -3.02
N PRO A 242 -27.72 -0.31 -2.65
CA PRO A 242 -28.77 -0.69 -3.58
C PRO A 242 -28.78 0.20 -4.83
N ALA A 243 -29.07 -0.39 -5.98
CA ALA A 243 -28.96 0.33 -7.26
C ALA A 243 -29.88 1.58 -7.33
N GLU A 244 -31.01 1.56 -6.64
CA GLU A 244 -31.96 2.67 -6.62
C GLU A 244 -31.39 3.93 -5.96
N ASP A 245 -30.59 3.77 -4.91
CA ASP A 245 -30.00 4.86 -4.13
C ASP A 245 -28.60 5.26 -4.62
N LEU A 246 -28.00 4.44 -5.48
CA LEU A 246 -26.63 4.58 -5.95
C LEU A 246 -26.34 5.94 -6.61
N PRO A 247 -27.19 6.51 -7.50
CA PRO A 247 -26.93 7.81 -8.11
C PRO A 247 -26.73 8.94 -7.09
N LYS A 248 -27.61 9.00 -6.09
CA LYS A 248 -27.59 10.02 -5.03
C LYS A 248 -26.40 9.83 -4.11
N ALA A 249 -26.12 8.59 -3.69
CA ALA A 249 -24.97 8.29 -2.86
C ALA A 249 -23.65 8.61 -3.56
N PHE A 250 -23.52 8.25 -4.84
CA PHE A 250 -22.34 8.56 -5.63
C PHE A 250 -22.08 10.07 -5.71
N LEU A 251 -23.09 10.89 -6.01
CA LEU A 251 -22.94 12.34 -6.08
C LEU A 251 -22.68 13.00 -4.72
N THR A 252 -23.08 12.34 -3.62
CA THR A 252 -22.77 12.80 -2.26
C THR A 252 -21.30 12.58 -1.91
N HIS A 253 -20.74 11.43 -2.28
CA HIS A 253 -19.32 11.09 -2.04
C HIS A 253 -18.37 11.67 -3.09
N HIS A 254 -18.86 11.88 -4.31
CA HIS A 254 -18.15 12.48 -5.43
C HIS A 254 -18.97 13.63 -6.03
N PRO A 255 -18.94 14.83 -5.42
CA PRO A 255 -19.67 16.00 -5.92
C PRO A 255 -19.31 16.36 -7.37
N ASN A 256 -18.05 16.12 -7.75
CA ASN A 256 -17.53 16.34 -9.10
C ASN A 256 -17.43 15.03 -9.92
N GLY A 257 -18.12 13.97 -9.48
CA GLY A 257 -18.05 12.67 -10.11
C GLY A 257 -18.52 12.70 -11.57
N ASN A 258 -17.83 11.94 -12.42
CA ASN A 258 -18.13 11.85 -13.84
C ASN A 258 -18.86 10.53 -14.17
N LEU A 259 -19.44 10.50 -15.38
CA LEU A 259 -20.22 9.35 -15.84
C LEU A 259 -19.38 8.07 -15.97
N ASP A 260 -18.09 8.18 -16.25
CA ASP A 260 -17.21 7.02 -16.44
C ASP A 260 -16.87 6.35 -15.10
N GLN A 261 -16.63 7.14 -14.05
CA GLN A 261 -16.51 6.64 -12.68
C GLN A 261 -17.80 5.95 -12.21
N PHE A 262 -18.96 6.52 -12.54
CA PHE A 262 -20.25 5.91 -12.21
C PHE A 262 -20.47 4.59 -12.97
N LYS A 263 -20.14 4.54 -14.26
CA LYS A 263 -20.18 3.32 -15.07
C LYS A 263 -19.26 2.23 -14.52
N HIS A 264 -18.06 2.58 -14.06
CA HIS A 264 -17.15 1.62 -13.44
C HIS A 264 -17.77 0.92 -12.22
N ILE A 265 -18.48 1.65 -11.36
CA ILE A 265 -19.20 1.06 -10.22
C ILE A 265 -20.34 0.15 -10.68
N LEU A 266 -21.07 0.53 -11.73
CA LEU A 266 -22.10 -0.33 -12.34
C LEU A 266 -21.53 -1.58 -13.01
N ASP A 267 -20.31 -1.50 -13.55
CA ASP A 267 -19.56 -2.64 -14.09
C ASP A 267 -19.21 -3.64 -12.99
N LEU A 268 -18.67 -3.16 -11.86
CA LEU A 268 -18.38 -3.99 -10.69
C LEU A 268 -19.63 -4.71 -10.14
N LYS A 269 -20.78 -4.00 -10.12
CA LYS A 269 -22.06 -4.54 -9.63
C LYS A 269 -22.79 -5.45 -10.63
N GLN A 270 -22.40 -5.47 -11.91
CA GLN A 270 -23.13 -6.15 -13.00
C GLN A 270 -24.63 -5.78 -13.08
N TYR A 271 -24.96 -4.51 -12.88
CA TYR A 271 -26.35 -4.08 -12.94
C TYR A 271 -26.92 -4.29 -14.35
N LYS A 272 -28.08 -4.97 -14.45
CA LYS A 272 -28.69 -5.38 -15.73
C LYS A 272 -29.33 -4.19 -16.47
N ASP A 273 -30.06 -3.33 -15.76
CA ASP A 273 -30.70 -2.14 -16.34
C ASP A 273 -29.78 -0.91 -16.27
N ARG A 274 -28.76 -0.90 -17.10
CA ARG A 274 -27.79 0.21 -17.13
C ARG A 274 -28.40 1.51 -17.62
N LYS A 275 -29.35 1.45 -18.55
CA LYS A 275 -29.91 2.66 -19.19
C LYS A 275 -30.78 3.43 -18.20
N GLY A 276 -31.65 2.74 -17.46
CA GLY A 276 -32.53 3.39 -16.48
C GLY A 276 -31.75 4.06 -15.35
N ILE A 277 -30.72 3.40 -14.82
CA ILE A 277 -29.94 3.95 -13.70
C ILE A 277 -28.99 5.09 -14.12
N ILE A 278 -28.46 5.04 -15.34
CA ILE A 278 -27.66 6.15 -15.89
C ILE A 278 -28.53 7.38 -16.11
N ALA A 279 -29.75 7.22 -16.62
CA ALA A 279 -30.70 8.32 -16.77
C ALA A 279 -31.02 8.98 -15.41
N LYS A 280 -31.25 8.17 -14.36
CA LYS A 280 -31.44 8.67 -12.99
C LYS A 280 -30.21 9.43 -12.46
N PHE A 281 -29.00 8.98 -12.80
CA PHE A 281 -27.77 9.69 -12.44
C PHE A 281 -27.64 11.05 -13.10
N GLU A 282 -27.94 11.15 -14.40
CA GLU A 282 -27.95 12.43 -15.11
C GLU A 282 -29.02 13.37 -14.56
N GLU A 283 -30.21 12.86 -14.24
CA GLU A 283 -31.30 13.62 -13.63
C GLU A 283 -30.90 14.16 -12.24
N GLU A 284 -30.34 13.32 -11.36
CA GLU A 284 -29.87 13.76 -10.04
C GLU A 284 -28.73 14.77 -10.13
N LYS A 285 -27.81 14.60 -11.08
CA LYS A 285 -26.73 15.56 -11.33
C LYS A 285 -27.26 16.93 -11.77
N GLN A 286 -28.29 16.95 -12.63
CA GLN A 286 -28.96 18.19 -13.04
C GLN A 286 -29.71 18.85 -11.86
N LYS A 287 -30.43 18.07 -11.04
CA LYS A 287 -31.12 18.60 -9.83
C LYS A 287 -30.15 19.27 -8.86
N ILE A 288 -28.96 18.70 -8.67
CA ILE A 288 -27.92 19.28 -7.80
C ILE A 288 -27.37 20.58 -8.41
N ALA A 289 -27.12 20.62 -9.72
CA ALA A 289 -26.66 21.83 -10.40
C ALA A 289 -27.65 23.00 -10.26
N ILE A 290 -28.95 22.75 -10.51
CA ILE A 290 -30.02 23.76 -10.39
C ILE A 290 -30.09 24.32 -8.96
N ARG A 291 -29.97 23.48 -7.93
CA ARG A 291 -29.98 23.91 -6.52
C ARG A 291 -28.77 24.75 -6.10
N ILE A 292 -27.66 24.66 -6.82
CA ILE A 292 -26.45 25.45 -6.56
C ILE A 292 -26.61 26.84 -7.19
N ASP A 293 -27.18 26.92 -8.40
CA ASP A 293 -27.47 28.18 -9.07
C ASP A 293 -28.51 29.03 -8.31
N ASP A 294 -29.53 28.39 -7.72
CA ASP A 294 -30.52 29.07 -6.87
C ASP A 294 -29.96 29.59 -5.52
N LYS A 295 -28.76 29.14 -5.12
CA LYS A 295 -28.11 29.51 -3.86
C LYS A 295 -27.01 30.56 -3.98
N GLN A 296 -26.68 31.04 -5.19
CA GLN A 296 -25.78 32.17 -5.33
C GLN A 296 -26.53 33.48 -5.08
N PRO A 297 -26.16 34.30 -4.07
CA PRO A 297 -26.79 35.59 -3.86
C PRO A 297 -26.44 36.53 -5.02
N LYS A 298 -27.46 37.22 -5.53
CA LYS A 298 -27.30 38.40 -6.39
C LYS A 298 -26.56 39.52 -5.66
#